data_AF-A0A6P8JWH6-F1
#
_entry.id   AF-A0A6P8JWH6-F1
#
_cell.length_a   1.000
_cell.length_b   1.000
_cell.length_c   1.000
_cell.angle_alpha   90.00
_cell.angle_beta   90.00
_cell.angle_gamma   90.00
#
_symmetry.space_group_name_H-M   'P 1'
#
loop_
_entity.id
_entity.type
_entity.pdbx_description
1 polymer ?
#
loop_
_entity_poly.entity_id
_entity_poly.type
_entity_poly.pdbx_seq_one_letter_code
_entity_poly.pdbx_strand_id
1 'polypeptide(L)'
;MEQEKMLKPTVTYHLFLYRVELARRNARQLRLSRTKIEITDELISNTVRNLKTCSLDDLKAVNRELLFKRKLRSNVSKLKKEAMRQQRQENHDNSAKQD
;
A
#
# COMPACT_ATOMS: atom_id res chain seq x y z
N MET A 1 -0.28 -66.06 24.70
CA MET A 1 -0.43 -65.42 23.38
C MET A 1 -1.85 -64.91 23.27
N GLU A 2 -2.10 -63.61 23.48
CA GLU A 2 -3.24 -62.90 22.88
C GLU A 2 -2.81 -61.44 22.71
N GLN A 3 -1.87 -61.26 21.77
CA GLN A 3 -1.55 -59.96 21.20
C GLN A 3 -2.84 -59.32 20.68
N GLU A 4 -3.02 -58.04 20.99
CA GLU A 4 -3.67 -57.07 20.12
C GLU A 4 -4.79 -57.61 19.22
N LYS A 5 -5.98 -57.85 19.80
CA LYS A 5 -7.17 -57.39 19.08
C LYS A 5 -7.21 -55.87 19.18
N MET A 6 -6.25 -55.22 18.51
CA MET A 6 -6.43 -53.89 17.95
C MET A 6 -7.71 -54.00 17.13
N LEU A 7 -8.84 -53.62 17.72
CA LEU A 7 -10.16 -53.62 17.10
C LEU A 7 -10.01 -52.77 15.85
N LYS A 8 -9.81 -53.42 14.70
CA LYS A 8 -9.66 -52.74 13.42
C LYS A 8 -10.86 -51.80 13.30
N PRO A 9 -10.63 -50.48 13.21
CA PRO A 9 -11.73 -49.55 13.28
C PRO A 9 -12.72 -49.88 12.17
N THR A 10 -13.99 -50.05 12.53
CA THR A 10 -15.00 -50.47 11.57
C THR A 10 -15.18 -49.41 10.50
N VAL A 11 -15.70 -49.79 9.32
CA VAL A 11 -16.01 -48.84 8.25
C VAL A 11 -16.91 -47.72 8.77
N THR A 12 -17.88 -48.05 9.63
CA THR A 12 -18.77 -47.10 10.30
C THR A 12 -18.02 -46.09 11.16
N TYR A 13 -17.04 -46.53 11.92
CA TYR A 13 -16.23 -45.64 12.77
C TYR A 13 -15.37 -44.69 11.92
N HIS A 14 -14.77 -45.17 10.84
CA HIS A 14 -14.04 -44.31 9.90
C HIS A 14 -14.96 -43.27 9.24
N LEU A 15 -16.15 -43.67 8.80
CA LEU A 15 -17.15 -42.75 8.25
C LEU A 15 -17.58 -41.69 9.27
N PHE A 16 -17.75 -42.06 10.53
CA PHE A 16 -18.03 -41.13 11.62
C PHE A 16 -16.90 -40.10 11.78
N LEU A 17 -15.64 -40.56 11.90
CA LEU A 17 -14.48 -39.68 12.03
C LEU A 17 -14.35 -38.71 10.85
N TYR A 18 -14.59 -39.20 9.62
CA TYR A 18 -14.58 -38.37 8.43
C TYR A 18 -15.62 -37.25 8.48
N ARG A 19 -16.86 -37.56 8.89
CA ARG A 19 -17.93 -36.56 9.03
C ARG A 19 -17.61 -35.51 10.09
N VAL A 20 -17.03 -35.93 11.22
CA VAL A 20 -16.57 -35.03 12.28
C VAL A 20 -15.48 -34.09 11.76
N GLU A 21 -14.48 -34.65 11.05
CA GLU A 21 -13.40 -33.85 10.48
C GLU A 21 -13.90 -32.87 9.40
N LEU A 22 -14.85 -33.28 8.57
CA LEU A 22 -15.48 -32.42 7.57
C LEU A 22 -16.23 -31.25 8.24
N ALA A 23 -17.01 -31.54 9.30
CA ALA A 23 -17.70 -30.50 10.08
C ALA A 23 -16.71 -29.52 10.73
N ARG A 24 -15.60 -30.04 11.29
CA ARG A 24 -14.54 -29.22 11.89
C ARG A 24 -13.89 -28.27 10.87
N ARG A 25 -13.62 -28.75 9.65
CA ARG A 25 -13.07 -27.93 8.56
C ARG A 25 -14.04 -26.83 8.12
N ASN A 26 -15.32 -27.16 7.97
CA ASN A 26 -16.34 -26.18 7.60
C ASN A 26 -16.49 -25.09 8.67
N ALA A 27 -16.49 -25.46 9.95
CA ALA A 27 -16.52 -24.50 11.05
C ALA A 27 -15.28 -23.59 11.07
N ARG A 28 -14.09 -24.15 10.79
CA ARG A 28 -12.85 -23.35 10.63
C ARG A 28 -12.95 -22.39 9.46
N GLN A 29 -13.44 -22.85 8.31
CA GLN A 29 -13.60 -22.03 7.10
C GLN A 29 -14.57 -20.88 7.36
N LEU A 30 -15.72 -21.16 8.00
CA LEU A 30 -16.70 -20.14 8.37
C LEU A 30 -16.08 -19.07 9.29
N ARG A 31 -15.33 -19.50 10.32
CA ARG A 31 -14.65 -18.58 11.24
C ARG A 31 -13.63 -17.72 10.49
N LEU A 32 -12.82 -18.31 9.61
CA LEU A 32 -11.85 -17.57 8.79
C LEU A 32 -12.55 -16.56 7.89
N SER A 33 -13.63 -16.94 7.21
CA SER A 33 -14.41 -16.03 6.37
C SER A 33 -15.00 -14.87 7.19
N ARG A 34 -15.54 -15.14 8.38
CA ARG A 34 -16.05 -14.11 9.29
C ARG A 34 -14.96 -13.12 9.70
N THR A 35 -13.80 -13.62 10.13
CA THR A 35 -12.65 -12.78 10.48
C THR A 35 -12.16 -11.96 9.29
N LYS A 36 -12.14 -12.53 8.07
CA LYS A 36 -11.80 -11.78 6.85
C LYS A 36 -12.76 -10.62 6.61
N ILE A 37 -14.06 -10.84 6.80
CA ILE A 37 -15.08 -9.80 6.66
C ILE A 37 -14.84 -8.70 7.70
N GLU A 38 -14.72 -9.05 8.98
CA GLU A 38 -14.50 -8.10 10.08
C GLU A 38 -13.25 -7.22 9.85
N ILE A 39 -12.13 -7.83 9.48
CA ILE A 39 -10.88 -7.09 9.17
C ILE A 39 -11.06 -6.17 7.95
N THR A 40 -11.75 -6.64 6.91
CA THR A 40 -11.97 -5.86 5.70
C THR A 40 -12.88 -4.67 5.97
N ASP A 41 -13.95 -4.87 6.75
CA ASP A 41 -14.88 -3.80 7.14
C ASP A 41 -14.19 -2.75 8.01
N GLU A 42 -13.29 -3.16 8.91
CA GLU A 42 -12.47 -2.24 9.70
C GLU A 42 -11.52 -1.43 8.81
N LEU A 43 -10.84 -2.09 7.87
CA LEU A 43 -9.92 -1.44 6.93
C LEU A 43 -10.66 -0.41 6.06
N ILE A 44 -11.84 -0.76 5.53
CA ILE A 44 -12.69 0.13 4.73
C ILE A 44 -13.12 1.32 5.60
N SER A 45 -13.61 1.07 6.81
CA SER A 45 -14.08 2.11 7.72
C SER A 45 -12.97 3.10 8.08
N ASN A 46 -11.76 2.61 8.36
CA ASN A 46 -10.60 3.45 8.64
C ASN A 46 -10.18 4.27 7.41
N THR A 47 -10.17 3.64 6.23
CA THR A 47 -9.85 4.33 4.97
C THR A 47 -10.86 5.43 4.66
N VAL A 48 -12.16 5.16 4.79
CA VAL A 48 -13.23 6.15 4.59
C VAL A 48 -13.17 7.25 5.64
N ARG A 49 -12.90 6.93 6.91
CA ARG A 49 -12.73 7.93 7.97
C ARG A 49 -11.55 8.86 7.65
N ASN A 50 -10.42 8.31 7.23
CA ASN A 50 -9.25 9.10 6.84
C ASN A 50 -9.52 10.01 5.62
N LEU A 51 -10.31 9.51 4.66
CA LEU A 51 -10.79 10.32 3.54
C LEU A 51 -11.76 11.42 3.98
N LYS A 52 -12.63 11.15 4.95
CA LYS A 52 -13.56 12.14 5.52
C LYS A 52 -12.87 13.15 6.45
N THR A 53 -11.77 12.78 7.11
CA THR A 53 -10.96 13.68 7.93
C THR A 53 -10.11 14.63 7.08
N CYS A 54 -9.93 14.36 5.79
CA CYS A 54 -9.42 15.38 4.86
C CYS A 54 -10.48 16.47 4.72
N SER A 55 -10.31 17.57 5.46
CA SER A 55 -11.14 18.75 5.31
C SER A 55 -10.96 19.34 3.91
N LEU A 56 -11.99 20.05 3.44
CA LEU A 56 -11.90 20.86 2.22
C LEU A 56 -10.78 21.91 2.35
N ASP A 57 -10.44 22.33 3.58
CA ASP A 57 -9.32 23.22 3.86
C ASP A 57 -7.96 22.54 3.77
N ASP A 58 -7.85 21.27 4.18
CA ASP A 58 -6.64 20.47 3.99
C ASP A 58 -6.37 20.25 2.50
N LEU A 59 -7.42 19.97 1.73
CA LEU A 59 -7.32 19.84 0.28
C LEU A 59 -6.90 21.15 -0.39
N LYS A 60 -7.45 22.29 0.06
CA LYS A 60 -7.02 23.62 -0.40
C LYS A 60 -5.56 23.88 -0.03
N ALA A 61 -5.11 23.49 1.17
CA ALA A 61 -3.72 23.65 1.59
C ALA A 61 -2.77 22.84 0.70
N VAL A 62 -3.09 21.56 0.47
CA VAL A 62 -2.33 20.70 -0.45
C VAL A 62 -2.28 21.29 -1.86
N ASN A 63 -3.40 21.81 -2.37
CA ASN A 63 -3.43 22.44 -3.68
C ASN A 63 -2.55 23.69 -3.76
N ARG A 64 -2.58 24.56 -2.73
CA ARG A 64 -1.69 25.72 -2.64
C ARG A 64 -0.23 25.29 -2.67
N GLU A 65 0.15 24.26 -1.92
CA GLU A 65 1.53 23.78 -1.92
C GLU A 65 1.95 23.12 -3.23
N LEU A 66 1.03 22.44 -3.90
CA LEU A 66 1.29 21.87 -5.23
C LEU A 66 1.57 22.97 -6.26
N LEU A 67 0.77 24.04 -6.24
CA LEU A 67 0.97 25.21 -7.10
C LEU A 67 2.28 25.93 -6.78
N PHE A 68 2.60 26.13 -5.49
CA PHE A 68 3.85 26.73 -5.06
C PHE A 68 5.06 25.90 -5.52
N LYS A 69 5.03 24.58 -5.33
CA LYS A 69 6.06 23.65 -5.83
C LYS A 69 6.26 23.75 -7.34
N ARG A 70 5.19 23.88 -8.14
CA ARG A 70 5.28 24.09 -9.59
C ARG A 70 5.94 25.43 -9.92
N LYS A 71 5.54 26.51 -9.23
CA LYS A 71 6.14 27.84 -9.40
C LYS A 71 7.63 27.84 -9.06
N LEU A 72 8.01 27.22 -7.94
CA LEU A 72 9.40 27.05 -7.55
C LEU A 72 10.21 26.29 -8.60
N ARG A 73 9.70 25.16 -9.11
CA ARG A 73 10.37 24.41 -10.19
C ARG A 73 10.59 25.25 -11.44
N SER A 74 9.61 26.06 -11.83
CA SER A 74 9.75 26.99 -12.94
C SER A 74 10.84 28.04 -12.68
N ASN A 75 10.84 28.66 -11.50
CA ASN A 75 11.85 29.67 -11.13
C ASN A 75 13.26 29.08 -11.09
N VAL A 76 13.46 27.91 -10.46
CA VAL A 76 14.74 27.21 -10.46
C VAL A 76 15.21 26.92 -11.88
N SER A 77 14.30 26.51 -12.76
CA SER A 77 14.63 26.24 -14.16
C SER A 77 15.05 27.51 -14.91
N LYS A 78 14.44 28.66 -14.62
CA LYS A 78 14.83 29.97 -15.18
C LYS A 78 16.20 30.41 -14.68
N LEU A 79 16.42 30.40 -13.38
CA LEU A 79 17.71 30.75 -12.76
C LEU A 79 18.85 29.89 -13.29
N LYS A 80 18.62 28.58 -13.47
CA LYS A 80 19.61 27.69 -14.08
C LYS A 80 19.97 28.08 -15.51
N LYS A 81 18.98 28.50 -16.31
CA LYS A 81 19.21 28.97 -17.70
C LYS A 81 19.96 30.31 -17.72
N GLU A 82 19.62 31.22 -16.82
CA GLU A 82 20.29 32.52 -16.68
C GLU A 82 21.75 32.35 -16.26
N ALA A 83 22.03 31.52 -15.26
CA ALA A 83 23.39 31.19 -14.84
C ALA A 83 24.21 30.59 -15.99
N MET A 84 23.63 29.68 -16.78
CA MET A 84 24.30 29.14 -17.98
C MET A 84 24.58 30.20 -19.06
N ARG A 85 23.72 31.21 -19.21
CA ARG A 85 23.93 32.31 -20.16
C ARG A 85 25.06 33.23 -19.70
N GLN A 86 25.09 33.58 -18.42
CA GLN A 86 26.15 34.40 -17.81
C GLN A 86 27.51 33.74 -17.99
N GLN A 87 27.64 32.44 -17.70
CA GLN A 87 28.87 31.69 -17.94
C GLN A 87 29.34 31.72 -19.40
N ARG A 88 28.40 31.66 -20.36
CA ARG A 88 28.75 31.73 -21.79
C ARG A 88 29.22 33.11 -22.21
N GLN A 89 28.61 34.17 -21.66
CA GLN A 89 29.03 35.54 -21.90
C GLN A 89 30.41 35.82 -21.29
N GLU A 90 30.65 35.39 -20.05
CA GLU A 90 31.96 35.49 -19.41
C GLU A 90 33.06 34.76 -20.21
N ASN A 91 32.76 33.57 -20.74
CA ASN A 91 33.70 32.84 -21.59
C ASN A 91 33.96 33.55 -22.92
N HIS A 92 32.95 34.18 -23.53
CA HIS A 92 33.13 34.93 -24.78
C HIS A 92 33.93 36.23 -24.57
N ASP A 93 33.63 36.98 -23.51
CA ASP A 93 34.33 38.21 -23.18
C ASP A 93 35.80 37.95 -22.78
N ASN A 94 36.09 36.81 -22.15
CA ASN A 94 37.47 36.41 -21.85
C ASN A 94 38.25 35.97 -23.11
N SER A 95 37.59 35.34 -24.09
CA SER A 95 38.26 34.98 -25.35
C SER A 95 38.56 36.21 -26.21
N ALA A 96 37.66 37.19 -26.25
CA ALA A 96 37.83 38.42 -27.04
C ALA A 96 38.91 39.38 -26.49
N LYS A 97 39.40 39.18 -25.27
CA LYS A 97 40.48 39.97 -24.65
C LYS A 97 41.87 39.32 -24.78
N GLN A 98 41.96 38.13 -25.36
CA GLN A 98 43.23 37.40 -25.53
C GLN A 98 43.80 37.49 -26.96
N ASP A 99 43.06 38.11 -27.90
CA ASP A 99 43.51 38.48 -29.25
C ASP A 99 43.90 39.97 -29.32
#